data_AF-A0A109UX73-F1
#
_entry.id   AF-A0A109UX73-F1
#
_cell.length_a   1.000
_cell.length_b   1.000
_cell.length_c   1.000
_cell.angle_alpha   90.00
_cell.angle_beta   90.00
_cell.angle_gamma   90.00
#
_symmetry.space_group_name_H-M   'P 1'
#
loop_
_entity.id
_entity.type
_entity.pdbx_description
1 polymer ?
#
loop_
_entity_poly.entity_id
_entity_poly.type
_entity_poly.pdbx_seq_one_letter_code
_entity_poly.pdbx_strand_id
1 'polypeptide(L)'
;MIRSEFLNQQRRSDQLVLRIKASRLKRKVKLLRYHTHIESQYNMHRASSASFKGKLVDLIPKKKPHTKHTLSSESKIYNLKPADVLHPFINVSQFDISLLCMTERCPQLFDGKEAVPAIMQSETSDAKELKNMKFKFHTVYGIYHWIKEFTSNRELSLQPLEFINEIAPPLPTVKLNLQALEHGWEEMTLEHLFMNINDSPENIILWILQNRPDRYNVVMSGMLPLIGTYLDHLEIIELVIQQLLKISQEQSDFNEEENRLFEKLLKAVEDRFGGGYSSVFNIHTVIQLLKFHLKNGNLNQCKTYMSEIIGMGFCPSSHIVNQYLSLIDEQITEESHSDPNSRRVVKFAYIADFSMVLEKTLTAENLSILIDYCIHPTEVFDLLTIFERTGNHRLLSEQCGVKLIGTLSQLTDSYITNCCNLSTLLHKMKAYYEGPIPALLVETFISAYLENYNYSMAATLYRTYDFVNKIPDRKLKKSESSLPGFTETDRKKFMELCSITTPV
;
A
#
# COMPACT_ATOMS: atom_id res chain seq x y z
N MET A 1 -18.10 28.15 -73.36
CA MET A 1 -19.18 27.44 -72.65
C MET A 1 -18.68 26.13 -72.01
N ILE A 2 -18.11 25.19 -72.78
CA ILE A 2 -17.63 23.89 -72.24
C ILE A 2 -16.55 24.06 -71.15
N ARG A 3 -15.57 24.94 -71.34
CA ARG A 3 -14.49 25.20 -70.36
C ARG A 3 -15.00 25.80 -69.05
N SER A 4 -16.04 26.64 -69.10
CA SER A 4 -16.63 27.24 -67.89
C SER A 4 -17.49 26.24 -67.11
N GLU A 5 -18.17 25.32 -67.79
CA GLU A 5 -18.88 24.21 -67.12
C GLU A 5 -17.92 23.24 -66.45
N PHE A 6 -16.82 22.87 -67.12
CA PHE A 6 -15.79 22.00 -66.53
C PHE A 6 -15.17 22.62 -65.26
N LEU A 7 -14.81 23.91 -65.30
CA LEU A 7 -14.27 24.62 -64.13
C LEU A 7 -15.29 24.72 -62.98
N ASN A 8 -16.57 24.91 -63.30
CA ASN A 8 -17.63 24.92 -62.28
C ASN A 8 -17.85 23.54 -61.67
N GLN A 9 -17.74 22.47 -62.46
CA GLN A 9 -17.87 21.10 -61.98
C GLN A 9 -16.67 20.71 -61.09
N GLN A 10 -15.47 21.12 -61.46
CA GLN A 10 -14.26 20.93 -60.65
C GLN A 10 -14.33 21.69 -59.31
N ARG A 11 -14.76 22.96 -59.32
CA ARG A 11 -14.98 23.74 -58.08
C ARG A 11 -16.01 23.10 -57.15
N ARG A 12 -17.09 22.54 -57.70
CA ARG A 12 -18.11 21.82 -56.91
C ARG A 12 -17.53 20.54 -56.29
N SER A 13 -16.71 19.80 -57.04
CA SER A 13 -16.00 18.62 -56.54
C SER A 13 -15.04 18.97 -55.39
N ASP A 14 -14.23 20.01 -55.55
CA ASP A 14 -13.27 20.44 -54.53
C ASP A 14 -13.98 20.94 -53.26
N GLN A 15 -15.08 21.68 -53.40
CA GLN A 15 -15.92 22.07 -52.26
C GLN A 15 -16.55 20.87 -51.54
N LEU A 16 -16.95 19.82 -52.26
CA LEU A 16 -17.47 18.59 -51.68
C LEU A 16 -16.39 17.85 -50.87
N VAL A 17 -15.18 17.74 -51.42
CA VAL A 17 -14.02 17.14 -50.73
C VAL A 17 -13.68 17.89 -49.45
N LEU A 18 -13.67 19.22 -49.48
CA LEU A 18 -13.44 20.05 -48.29
C LEU A 18 -14.54 19.87 -47.23
N ARG A 19 -15.82 19.80 -47.63
CA ARG A 19 -16.94 19.52 -46.71
C ARG A 19 -16.82 18.14 -46.05
N ILE A 20 -16.39 17.12 -46.80
CA ILE A 20 -16.15 15.77 -46.26
C ILE A 20 -14.98 15.78 -45.26
N LYS A 21 -13.85 16.44 -45.59
CA LYS A 21 -12.70 16.58 -44.68
C LYS A 21 -13.08 17.32 -43.39
N ALA A 22 -13.80 18.44 -43.49
CA ALA A 22 -14.27 19.19 -42.33
C ALA A 22 -15.23 18.37 -41.44
N SER A 23 -16.11 17.58 -42.05
CA SER A 23 -17.03 16.69 -41.33
C SER A 23 -16.30 15.56 -40.60
N ARG A 24 -15.27 14.97 -41.21
CA ARG A 24 -14.41 13.96 -40.56
C ARG A 24 -13.64 14.56 -39.38
N LEU A 25 -13.09 15.77 -39.53
CA LEU A 25 -12.39 16.47 -38.45
C LEU A 25 -13.33 16.78 -37.27
N LYS A 26 -14.54 17.28 -37.54
CA LYS A 26 -15.56 17.50 -36.51
C LYS A 26 -15.93 16.22 -35.75
N ARG A 27 -16.05 15.08 -36.44
CA ARG A 27 -16.27 13.78 -35.79
C ARG A 27 -15.09 13.35 -34.91
N LYS A 28 -13.85 13.53 -35.38
CA LYS A 28 -12.64 13.20 -34.61
C LYS A 28 -12.52 14.06 -33.34
N VAL A 29 -12.79 15.36 -33.44
CA VAL A 29 -12.83 16.27 -32.26
C VAL A 29 -13.94 15.89 -31.29
N LYS A 30 -15.12 15.50 -31.79
CA LYS A 30 -16.24 15.05 -30.94
C LYS A 30 -15.91 13.74 -30.20
N LEU A 31 -15.24 12.79 -30.87
CA LEU A 31 -14.75 11.56 -30.26
C LEU A 31 -13.68 11.83 -29.19
N LEU A 32 -12.71 12.71 -29.47
CA LEU A 32 -11.70 13.11 -28.49
C LEU A 32 -12.32 13.76 -27.24
N ARG A 33 -13.31 14.64 -27.43
CA ARG A 33 -14.08 15.25 -26.32
C ARG A 33 -14.89 14.23 -25.52
N TYR A 34 -15.44 13.22 -26.19
CA TYR A 34 -16.16 12.13 -25.53
C TYR A 34 -15.23 11.24 -24.73
N HIS A 35 -14.06 10.89 -25.27
CA HIS A 35 -13.02 10.14 -24.54
C HIS A 35 -12.50 10.91 -23.32
N THR A 36 -12.14 12.19 -23.48
CA THR A 36 -11.73 13.04 -22.34
C THR A 36 -12.83 13.22 -21.30
N HIS A 37 -14.10 13.27 -21.71
CA HIS A 37 -15.23 13.33 -20.77
C HIS A 37 -15.42 12.00 -20.02
N ILE A 38 -15.29 10.85 -20.69
CA ILE A 38 -15.33 9.53 -20.03
C ILE A 38 -14.15 9.37 -19.09
N GLU A 39 -12.93 9.72 -19.51
CA GLU A 39 -11.74 9.70 -18.65
C GLU A 39 -11.91 10.63 -17.45
N SER A 40 -12.48 11.83 -17.64
CA SER A 40 -12.77 12.77 -16.56
C SER A 40 -13.81 12.21 -15.58
N GLN A 41 -14.93 11.64 -16.06
CA GLN A 41 -15.95 11.02 -15.20
C GLN A 41 -15.40 9.79 -14.46
N TYR A 42 -14.58 8.99 -15.14
CA TYR A 42 -13.92 7.82 -14.58
C TYR A 42 -12.88 8.22 -13.51
N ASN A 43 -12.06 9.23 -13.81
CA ASN A 43 -11.09 9.79 -12.87
C ASN A 43 -11.78 10.46 -11.68
N MET A 44 -12.96 11.07 -11.85
CA MET A 44 -13.78 11.56 -10.75
C MET A 44 -14.31 10.44 -9.85
N HIS A 45 -14.82 9.34 -10.43
CA HIS A 45 -15.23 8.16 -9.65
C HIS A 45 -14.04 7.50 -8.93
N ARG A 46 -12.88 7.45 -9.59
CA ARG A 46 -11.62 6.94 -9.04
C ARG A 46 -11.10 7.81 -7.90
N ALA A 47 -11.09 9.13 -8.09
CA ALA A 47 -10.76 10.11 -7.06
C ALA A 47 -11.78 10.09 -5.91
N SER A 48 -13.05 9.80 -6.16
CA SER A 48 -14.08 9.63 -5.12
C SER A 48 -13.86 8.37 -4.27
N SER A 49 -13.45 7.25 -4.90
CA SER A 49 -13.08 6.01 -4.21
C SER A 49 -11.76 6.16 -3.43
N ALA A 50 -10.75 6.80 -4.03
CA ALA A 50 -9.50 7.16 -3.38
C ALA A 50 -9.71 8.18 -2.24
N SER A 51 -10.62 9.16 -2.40
CA SER A 51 -11.02 10.13 -1.38
C SER A 51 -11.75 9.46 -0.21
N PHE A 52 -12.60 8.47 -0.46
CA PHE A 52 -13.20 7.66 0.61
C PHE A 52 -12.11 6.90 1.41
N LYS A 53 -11.07 6.41 0.73
CA LYS A 53 -9.91 5.77 1.36
C LYS A 53 -8.87 6.73 1.95
N GLY A 54 -8.84 7.99 1.54
CA GLY A 54 -8.10 9.07 2.21
C GLY A 54 -8.78 9.49 3.52
N LYS A 55 -10.12 9.51 3.53
CA LYS A 55 -10.95 9.76 4.73
C LYS A 55 -10.90 8.63 5.78
N LEU A 56 -10.28 7.49 5.47
CA LEU A 56 -9.98 6.46 6.47
C LEU A 56 -9.06 7.01 7.57
N VAL A 57 -8.21 8.00 7.26
CA VAL A 57 -7.36 8.69 8.24
C VAL A 57 -8.20 9.31 9.37
N ASP A 58 -9.40 9.83 9.05
CA ASP A 58 -10.30 10.42 10.05
C ASP A 58 -10.94 9.37 10.98
N LEU A 59 -10.97 8.10 10.55
CA LEU A 59 -11.49 6.97 11.32
C LEU A 59 -10.41 6.29 12.19
N ILE A 60 -9.13 6.62 11.97
CA ILE A 60 -8.03 6.11 12.80
C ILE A 60 -8.07 6.84 14.15
N PRO A 61 -8.28 6.13 15.27
CA PRO A 61 -8.48 6.79 16.55
C PRO A 61 -7.25 7.61 16.95
N LYS A 62 -7.40 8.94 17.04
CA LYS A 62 -6.41 9.83 17.65
C LYS A 62 -6.45 9.60 19.16
N LYS A 63 -5.38 9.01 19.73
CA LYS A 63 -5.14 8.72 21.16
C LYS A 63 -6.33 9.08 22.08
N LYS A 64 -7.16 8.10 22.44
CA LYS A 64 -8.16 8.24 23.52
C LYS A 64 -7.80 7.33 24.71
N PRO A 65 -8.01 7.79 25.96
CA PRO A 65 -7.80 6.97 27.14
C PRO A 65 -8.86 5.87 27.22
N HIS A 66 -8.45 4.72 27.76
CA HIS A 66 -9.22 3.49 27.85
C HIS A 66 -10.57 3.65 28.56
N THR A 67 -11.63 3.23 27.87
CA THR A 67 -12.86 2.77 28.52
C THR A 67 -12.95 1.26 28.31
N LYS A 68 -12.80 0.49 29.39
CA LYS A 68 -13.00 -0.96 29.39
C LYS A 68 -14.50 -1.23 29.23
N HIS A 69 -14.94 -1.56 28.02
CA HIS A 69 -16.24 -2.16 27.80
C HIS A 69 -16.12 -3.68 27.81
N THR A 70 -16.35 -4.29 28.97
CA THR A 70 -16.78 -5.69 29.08
C THR A 70 -18.27 -5.74 28.79
N LEU A 71 -18.64 -6.22 27.61
CA LEU A 71 -20.01 -6.64 27.30
C LEU A 71 -19.97 -8.03 26.69
N SER A 72 -20.48 -9.00 27.47
CA SER A 72 -20.96 -10.27 26.96
C SER A 72 -22.04 -9.98 25.90
N SER A 73 -21.82 -10.38 24.66
CA SER A 73 -22.84 -10.28 23.63
C SER A 73 -22.86 -11.56 22.80
N GLU A 74 -24.03 -12.17 22.73
CA GLU A 74 -24.38 -13.04 21.62
C GLU A 74 -24.19 -12.20 20.35
N SER A 75 -23.18 -12.55 19.56
CA SER A 75 -22.79 -11.77 18.39
C SER A 75 -23.94 -11.71 17.40
N LYS A 76 -24.57 -10.52 17.25
CA LYS A 76 -25.38 -10.23 16.07
C LYS A 76 -24.52 -10.54 14.84
N ILE A 77 -25.06 -11.34 13.92
CA ILE A 77 -24.36 -11.66 12.68
C ILE A 77 -24.38 -10.40 11.83
N TYR A 78 -23.30 -9.63 11.88
CA TYR A 78 -23.10 -8.50 10.98
C TYR A 78 -22.77 -9.04 9.59
N ASN A 79 -23.59 -8.68 8.60
CA ASN A 79 -23.24 -8.92 7.20
C ASN A 79 -22.14 -7.93 6.81
N LEU A 80 -20.88 -8.33 7.01
CA LEU A 80 -19.71 -7.63 6.52
C LEU A 80 -19.92 -7.34 5.03
N LYS A 81 -19.87 -6.07 4.59
CA LYS A 81 -20.01 -5.77 3.16
C LYS A 81 -18.65 -5.87 2.48
N PRO A 82 -18.60 -6.24 1.19
CA PRO A 82 -17.33 -6.31 0.45
C PRO A 82 -16.50 -5.02 0.49
N ALA A 83 -17.17 -3.86 0.41
CA ALA A 83 -16.52 -2.55 0.43
C ALA A 83 -15.90 -2.17 1.80
N ASP A 84 -16.31 -2.85 2.87
CA ASP A 84 -15.84 -2.57 4.23
C ASP A 84 -14.56 -3.35 4.58
N VAL A 85 -14.16 -4.32 3.75
CA VAL A 85 -12.97 -5.16 3.96
C VAL A 85 -11.70 -4.38 3.64
N LEU A 86 -10.80 -4.27 4.62
CA LEU A 86 -9.54 -3.50 4.51
C LEU A 86 -8.32 -4.36 4.17
N HIS A 87 -8.44 -5.68 4.14
CA HIS A 87 -7.27 -6.56 4.06
C HIS A 87 -6.70 -6.67 2.64
N PRO A 88 -5.54 -6.08 2.29
CA PRO A 88 -5.13 -5.90 0.89
C PRO A 88 -4.82 -7.21 0.15
N PHE A 89 -4.42 -8.26 0.85
CA PHE A 89 -4.05 -9.53 0.22
C PHE A 89 -5.03 -10.69 0.45
N ILE A 90 -6.14 -10.50 1.19
CA ILE A 90 -7.11 -11.60 1.35
C ILE A 90 -7.76 -11.89 0.00
N ASN A 91 -7.79 -13.16 -0.37
CA ASN A 91 -8.54 -13.62 -1.53
C ASN A 91 -9.50 -14.74 -1.13
N VAL A 92 -10.64 -14.85 -1.81
CA VAL A 92 -11.55 -15.98 -1.60
C VAL A 92 -11.22 -17.03 -2.64
N SER A 93 -10.48 -18.06 -2.26
CA SER A 93 -10.06 -19.12 -3.17
C SER A 93 -11.24 -20.01 -3.58
N GLN A 94 -11.13 -20.76 -4.68
CA GLN A 94 -12.16 -21.73 -5.08
C GLN A 94 -12.42 -22.78 -3.99
N PHE A 95 -11.41 -23.10 -3.19
CA PHE A 95 -11.56 -23.98 -2.04
C PHE A 95 -12.43 -23.33 -0.95
N ASP A 96 -12.18 -22.05 -0.63
CA ASP A 96 -12.99 -21.28 0.32
C ASP A 96 -14.45 -21.19 -0.13
N ILE A 97 -14.68 -20.93 -1.42
CA ILE A 97 -16.04 -20.92 -2.00
C ILE A 97 -16.69 -22.29 -1.81
N SER A 98 -15.98 -23.37 -2.12
CA SER A 98 -16.49 -24.74 -1.97
C SER A 98 -16.84 -25.05 -0.51
N LEU A 99 -15.97 -24.69 0.43
CA LEU A 99 -16.18 -24.87 1.87
C LEU A 99 -17.42 -24.10 2.36
N LEU A 100 -17.56 -22.85 1.92
CA LEU A 100 -18.73 -22.02 2.20
C LEU A 100 -20.01 -22.61 1.64
N CYS A 101 -19.98 -23.19 0.44
CA CYS A 101 -21.15 -23.83 -0.18
C CYS A 101 -21.51 -25.18 0.47
N MET A 102 -20.53 -25.93 0.99
CA MET A 102 -20.77 -27.19 1.70
C MET A 102 -21.36 -27.00 3.09
N THR A 103 -21.22 -25.80 3.67
CA THR A 103 -21.70 -25.48 5.01
C THR A 103 -23.05 -24.77 4.93
N GLU A 104 -24.14 -25.55 4.82
CA GLU A 104 -25.49 -24.99 4.59
C GLU A 104 -25.98 -24.02 5.69
N ARG A 105 -25.57 -24.25 6.94
CA ARG A 105 -25.99 -23.44 8.09
C ARG A 105 -24.82 -22.65 8.65
N CYS A 106 -24.95 -21.33 8.67
CA CYS A 106 -23.93 -20.40 9.18
C CYS A 106 -22.52 -20.57 8.56
N PRO A 107 -22.39 -20.59 7.22
CA PRO A 107 -21.10 -20.73 6.56
C PRO A 107 -20.12 -19.63 7.00
N GLN A 108 -18.84 -20.02 7.19
CA GLN A 108 -17.80 -19.18 7.74
C GLN A 108 -16.44 -19.42 7.08
N LEU A 109 -15.60 -18.38 7.00
CA LEU A 109 -14.16 -18.49 6.67
C LEU A 109 -13.31 -18.30 7.93
N PHE A 110 -12.01 -18.60 7.80
CA PHE A 110 -11.01 -18.43 8.87
C PHE A 110 -11.40 -19.16 10.17
N ASP A 111 -12.02 -20.33 10.05
CA ASP A 111 -12.54 -21.13 11.16
C ASP A 111 -13.49 -20.36 12.10
N GLY A 112 -14.13 -19.29 11.60
CA GLY A 112 -14.99 -18.41 12.39
C GLY A 112 -14.23 -17.42 13.30
N LYS A 113 -12.91 -17.28 13.15
CA LYS A 113 -12.10 -16.31 13.88
C LYS A 113 -12.31 -14.89 13.35
N GLU A 114 -12.08 -13.91 14.23
CA GLU A 114 -12.09 -12.48 13.90
C GLU A 114 -10.76 -12.12 13.23
N ALA A 115 -10.62 -12.48 11.96
CA ALA A 115 -9.40 -12.25 11.18
C ALA A 115 -9.49 -11.07 10.22
N VAL A 116 -10.69 -10.60 9.87
CA VAL A 116 -10.87 -9.68 8.75
C VAL A 116 -10.96 -8.23 9.23
N PRO A 117 -9.93 -7.39 9.03
CA PRO A 117 -10.00 -5.97 9.40
C PRO A 117 -11.05 -5.26 8.52
N ALA A 118 -11.96 -4.54 9.17
CA ALA A 118 -13.06 -3.88 8.49
C ALA A 118 -13.49 -2.57 9.15
N ILE A 119 -14.17 -1.73 8.36
CA ILE A 119 -14.90 -0.55 8.85
C ILE A 119 -16.34 -0.95 9.14
N MET A 120 -16.83 -0.68 10.34
CA MET A 120 -18.18 -1.06 10.75
C MET A 120 -18.88 0.13 11.42
N GLN A 121 -20.21 0.20 11.32
CA GLN A 121 -20.97 1.12 12.16
C GLN A 121 -21.00 0.59 13.59
N SER A 122 -20.75 1.47 14.56
CA SER A 122 -20.80 1.18 15.99
C SER A 122 -22.21 0.73 16.39
N GLU A 123 -22.31 -0.17 17.37
CA GLU A 123 -23.61 -0.65 17.85
C GLU A 123 -24.33 0.39 18.71
N THR A 124 -23.55 1.25 19.36
CA THR A 124 -24.01 2.22 20.35
C THR A 124 -23.97 3.66 19.82
N SER A 125 -23.37 3.88 18.65
CA SER A 125 -23.28 5.20 18.03
C SER A 125 -23.41 5.11 16.51
N ASP A 126 -23.77 6.22 15.86
CA ASP A 126 -23.69 6.33 14.40
C ASP A 126 -22.25 6.48 13.87
N ALA A 127 -21.24 6.39 14.76
CA ALA A 127 -19.85 6.48 14.37
C ALA A 127 -19.40 5.19 13.67
N LYS A 128 -18.45 5.34 12.74
CA LYS A 128 -17.72 4.20 12.16
C LYS A 128 -16.55 3.82 13.05
N GLU A 129 -16.32 2.53 13.20
CA GLU A 129 -15.27 1.93 14.01
C GLU A 129 -14.46 0.94 13.17
N LEU A 130 -13.17 0.86 13.47
CA LEU A 130 -12.23 -0.11 12.91
C LEU A 130 -12.19 -1.34 13.83
N LYS A 131 -12.57 -2.51 13.31
CA LYS A 131 -12.51 -3.78 14.07
C LYS A 131 -12.19 -4.99 13.21
N ASN A 132 -11.64 -6.03 13.83
CA ASN A 132 -11.56 -7.35 13.20
C ASN A 132 -12.95 -7.99 13.21
N MET A 133 -13.34 -8.58 12.09
CA MET A 133 -14.64 -9.18 11.89
C MET A 133 -14.52 -10.67 11.59
N LYS A 134 -15.54 -11.41 12.02
CA LYS A 134 -15.78 -12.77 11.56
C LYS A 134 -16.34 -12.72 10.15
N PHE A 135 -15.84 -13.60 9.31
CA PHE A 135 -16.39 -13.80 7.99
C PHE A 135 -17.48 -14.87 8.07
N LYS A 136 -18.70 -14.45 8.43
CA LYS A 136 -19.84 -15.35 8.69
C LYS A 136 -21.05 -14.91 7.90
N PHE A 137 -21.70 -15.86 7.26
CA PHE A 137 -22.93 -15.65 6.49
C PHE A 137 -24.10 -16.35 7.13
N HIS A 138 -25.30 -15.81 6.90
CA HIS A 138 -26.54 -16.43 7.36
C HIS A 138 -26.91 -17.66 6.53
N THR A 139 -26.80 -17.54 5.20
CA THR A 139 -27.19 -18.57 4.23
C THR A 139 -26.24 -18.59 3.04
N VAL A 140 -26.21 -19.72 2.33
CA VAL A 140 -25.40 -19.90 1.11
C VAL A 140 -25.79 -18.93 -0.02
N TYR A 141 -27.06 -18.50 -0.09
CA TYR A 141 -27.53 -17.58 -1.12
C TYR A 141 -26.83 -16.22 -1.09
N GLY A 142 -26.54 -15.71 0.11
CA GLY A 142 -25.83 -14.43 0.27
C GLY A 142 -24.36 -14.49 -0.15
N ILE A 143 -23.75 -15.68 -0.11
CA ILE A 143 -22.32 -15.89 -0.37
C ILE A 143 -21.98 -15.59 -1.82
N TYR A 144 -22.77 -16.10 -2.76
CA TYR A 144 -22.51 -15.89 -4.19
C TYR A 144 -22.51 -14.39 -4.56
N HIS A 145 -23.53 -13.65 -4.12
CA HIS A 145 -23.62 -12.21 -4.37
C HIS A 145 -22.47 -11.45 -3.72
N TRP A 146 -22.14 -11.80 -2.47
CA TRP A 146 -21.05 -11.18 -1.74
C TRP A 146 -19.70 -11.42 -2.44
N ILE A 147 -19.39 -12.66 -2.83
CA ILE A 147 -18.14 -13.00 -3.52
C ILE A 147 -18.06 -12.27 -4.85
N LYS A 148 -19.15 -12.29 -5.64
CA LYS A 148 -19.18 -11.61 -6.93
C LYS A 148 -18.89 -10.11 -6.78
N GLU A 149 -19.51 -9.45 -5.80
CA GLU A 149 -19.27 -8.05 -5.50
C GLU A 149 -17.85 -7.81 -4.97
N PHE A 150 -17.34 -8.65 -4.07
CA PHE A 150 -15.98 -8.57 -3.54
C PHE A 150 -14.92 -8.71 -4.62
N THR A 151 -15.04 -9.74 -5.46
CA THR A 151 -14.15 -9.95 -6.61
C THR A 151 -14.24 -8.79 -7.59
N SER A 152 -15.46 -8.31 -7.91
CA SER A 152 -15.63 -7.16 -8.81
C SER A 152 -15.00 -5.88 -8.26
N ASN A 153 -15.17 -5.59 -6.97
CA ASN A 153 -14.58 -4.42 -6.32
C ASN A 153 -13.05 -4.48 -6.33
N ARG A 154 -12.48 -5.69 -6.19
CA ARG A 154 -11.04 -5.90 -6.34
C ARG A 154 -10.62 -5.75 -7.79
N GLU A 155 -11.28 -6.42 -8.73
CA GLU A 155 -10.98 -6.39 -10.18
C GLU A 155 -11.02 -4.98 -10.77
N LEU A 156 -12.01 -4.16 -10.39
CA LEU A 156 -12.08 -2.74 -10.77
C LEU A 156 -10.89 -1.93 -10.23
N SER A 157 -10.25 -2.40 -9.16
CA SER A 157 -9.02 -1.85 -8.59
C SER A 157 -7.73 -2.44 -9.20
N LEU A 158 -7.80 -3.45 -10.09
CA LEU A 158 -6.65 -4.15 -10.68
C LEU A 158 -6.14 -3.54 -12.00
N GLN A 159 -6.45 -2.27 -12.31
CA GLN A 159 -5.77 -1.61 -13.44
C GLN A 159 -4.26 -1.68 -13.20
N PRO A 160 -3.47 -2.21 -14.16
CA PRO A 160 -2.05 -2.44 -13.94
C PRO A 160 -1.37 -1.11 -13.65
N LEU A 161 -0.79 -0.98 -12.45
CA LEU A 161 -0.13 0.25 -12.05
C LEU A 161 1.13 0.50 -12.88
N GLU A 162 1.33 1.71 -13.39
CA GLU A 162 2.56 2.04 -14.11
C GLU A 162 3.70 2.33 -13.14
N PHE A 163 4.89 1.80 -13.40
CA PHE A 163 6.08 2.21 -12.64
C PHE A 163 6.48 3.61 -13.06
N ILE A 164 6.67 4.47 -12.07
CA ILE A 164 7.14 5.84 -12.32
C ILE A 164 8.66 5.81 -12.45
N ASN A 165 9.19 6.46 -13.47
CA ASN A 165 10.60 6.82 -13.49
C ASN A 165 10.82 7.88 -12.40
N GLU A 166 11.57 7.58 -11.34
CA GLU A 166 11.76 8.53 -10.25
C GLU A 166 12.54 9.80 -10.64
N ILE A 167 13.14 9.81 -11.83
CA ILE A 167 13.82 10.99 -12.37
C ILE A 167 12.76 12.01 -12.78
N ALA A 168 12.63 13.07 -11.97
CA ALA A 168 11.78 14.20 -12.28
C ALA A 168 12.28 14.92 -13.55
N PRO A 169 11.37 15.46 -14.39
CA PRO A 169 11.76 16.31 -15.50
C PRO A 169 12.50 17.55 -14.97
N PRO A 170 13.44 18.10 -15.75
CA PRO A 170 14.14 19.31 -15.35
C PRO A 170 13.16 20.48 -15.18
N LEU A 171 13.28 21.21 -14.08
CA LEU A 171 12.44 22.37 -13.81
C LEU A 171 12.72 23.48 -14.83
N PRO A 172 11.68 24.19 -15.30
CA PRO A 172 11.84 25.29 -16.23
C PRO A 172 12.69 26.41 -15.60
N THR A 173 13.74 26.84 -16.29
CA THR A 173 14.59 27.95 -15.83
C THR A 173 13.94 29.29 -16.18
N VAL A 174 13.71 30.12 -15.17
CA VAL A 174 13.15 31.47 -15.36
C VAL A 174 14.29 32.46 -15.60
N LYS A 175 14.16 33.31 -16.61
CA LYS A 175 15.09 34.41 -16.88
C LYS A 175 14.39 35.74 -16.64
N LEU A 176 14.75 36.43 -15.55
CA LEU A 176 14.32 37.81 -15.31
C LEU A 176 15.31 38.80 -15.92
N ASN A 177 14.82 39.96 -16.36
CA ASN A 177 15.68 41.07 -16.74
C ASN A 177 16.10 41.84 -15.48
N LEU A 178 17.30 41.53 -14.98
CA LEU A 178 17.78 41.95 -13.66
C LEU A 178 18.41 43.35 -13.61
N GLN A 179 18.37 44.11 -14.71
CA GLN A 179 18.94 45.47 -14.73
C GLN A 179 18.31 46.40 -13.67
N ALA A 180 17.12 46.08 -13.15
CA ALA A 180 16.45 46.82 -12.08
C ALA A 180 16.80 46.35 -10.64
N LEU A 181 17.52 45.24 -10.48
CA LEU A 181 17.71 44.54 -9.19
C LEU A 181 19.14 44.53 -8.67
N GLU A 182 20.12 45.12 -9.37
CA GLU A 182 21.53 45.09 -8.96
C GLU A 182 21.81 45.85 -7.64
N HIS A 183 20.86 46.65 -7.13
CA HIS A 183 21.05 47.43 -5.90
C HIS A 183 19.81 47.33 -4.97
N GLY A 184 19.95 46.68 -3.82
CA GLY A 184 19.04 46.86 -2.66
C GLY A 184 17.92 45.83 -2.46
N TRP A 185 17.88 44.74 -3.22
CA TRP A 185 16.85 43.70 -3.03
C TRP A 185 17.01 42.88 -1.75
N GLU A 186 18.20 42.87 -1.14
CA GLU A 186 18.51 42.07 0.07
C GLU A 186 17.68 42.48 1.30
N GLU A 187 17.10 43.69 1.30
CA GLU A 187 16.25 44.22 2.38
C GLU A 187 14.77 44.33 1.97
N MET A 188 14.41 44.00 0.73
CA MET A 188 13.05 44.13 0.21
C MET A 188 12.21 42.88 0.50
N THR A 189 10.98 43.10 1.01
CA THR A 189 9.97 42.03 1.11
C THR A 189 9.52 41.58 -0.29
N LEU A 190 8.98 40.36 -0.43
CA LEU A 190 8.42 39.88 -1.70
C LEU A 190 7.36 40.83 -2.31
N GLU A 191 6.52 41.45 -1.48
CA GLU A 191 5.51 42.43 -1.95
C GLU A 191 6.15 43.63 -2.65
N HIS A 192 7.21 44.18 -2.06
CA HIS A 192 7.99 45.26 -2.67
C HIS A 192 8.66 44.82 -3.98
N LEU A 193 9.12 43.56 -4.08
CA LEU A 193 9.69 43.04 -5.32
C LEU A 193 8.64 42.92 -6.43
N PHE A 194 7.42 42.47 -6.11
CA PHE A 194 6.34 42.36 -7.08
C PHE A 194 5.87 43.71 -7.62
N MET A 195 5.95 44.77 -6.81
CA MET A 195 5.59 46.12 -7.24
C MET A 195 6.66 46.78 -8.14
N ASN A 196 7.92 46.36 -8.01
CA ASN A 196 9.06 47.00 -8.67
C ASN A 196 9.56 46.24 -9.91
N ILE A 197 9.26 44.95 -10.04
CA ILE A 197 9.66 44.12 -11.19
C ILE A 197 8.45 43.94 -12.10
N ASN A 198 8.59 44.32 -13.37
CA ASN A 198 7.55 44.13 -14.38
C ASN A 198 7.55 42.68 -14.91
N ASP A 199 7.30 41.72 -14.03
CA ASP A 199 7.09 40.30 -14.33
C ASP A 199 6.04 39.73 -13.38
N SER A 200 5.58 38.51 -13.62
CA SER A 200 4.64 37.84 -12.73
C SER A 200 5.27 37.56 -11.34
N PRO A 201 4.53 37.77 -10.24
CA PRO A 201 4.94 37.39 -8.87
C PRO A 201 5.55 35.98 -8.80
N GLU A 202 4.96 35.07 -9.55
CA GLU A 202 5.36 33.70 -9.71
C GLU A 202 6.75 33.50 -10.32
N ASN A 203 7.05 34.18 -11.43
CA ASN A 203 8.37 34.15 -12.06
C ASN A 203 9.42 34.76 -11.14
N ILE A 204 9.05 35.81 -10.39
CA ILE A 204 9.92 36.44 -9.40
C ILE A 204 10.30 35.44 -8.31
N ILE A 205 9.32 34.74 -7.72
CA ILE A 205 9.57 33.71 -6.72
C ILE A 205 10.46 32.57 -7.26
N LEU A 206 10.11 32.02 -8.42
CA LEU A 206 10.86 30.91 -9.01
C LEU A 206 12.30 31.32 -9.33
N TRP A 207 12.50 32.53 -9.85
CA TRP A 207 13.83 33.05 -10.12
C TRP A 207 14.67 33.20 -8.84
N ILE A 208 14.08 33.71 -7.75
CA ILE A 208 14.77 33.81 -6.45
C ILE A 208 15.22 32.43 -5.99
N LEU A 209 14.34 31.43 -6.02
CA LEU A 209 14.69 30.08 -5.58
C LEU A 209 15.76 29.40 -6.47
N GLN A 210 15.79 29.72 -7.77
CA GLN A 210 16.76 29.16 -8.71
C GLN A 210 18.15 29.80 -8.62
N ASN A 211 18.22 31.11 -8.35
CA ASN A 211 19.48 31.86 -8.38
C ASN A 211 20.04 32.16 -6.98
N ARG A 212 19.18 32.17 -5.97
CA ARG A 212 19.48 32.43 -4.55
C ARG A 212 18.81 31.39 -3.66
N PRO A 213 19.19 30.11 -3.81
CA PRO A 213 18.60 29.03 -3.04
C PRO A 213 18.80 29.21 -1.53
N ASP A 214 19.82 29.97 -1.09
CA ASP A 214 20.05 30.40 0.30
C ASP A 214 18.89 31.18 0.93
N ARG A 215 17.98 31.73 0.11
CA ARG A 215 16.87 32.60 0.56
C ARG A 215 15.52 31.89 0.59
N TYR A 216 15.48 30.58 0.45
CA TYR A 216 14.24 29.80 0.42
C TYR A 216 13.32 30.04 1.64
N ASN A 217 13.87 30.27 2.84
CA ASN A 217 13.09 30.59 4.04
C ASN A 217 12.31 31.91 3.96
N VAL A 218 12.90 32.93 3.32
CA VAL A 218 12.23 34.22 3.07
C VAL A 218 11.11 34.02 2.06
N VAL A 219 11.34 33.18 1.05
CA VAL A 219 10.31 32.82 0.06
C VAL A 219 9.14 32.09 0.72
N MET A 220 9.41 31.03 1.49
CA MET A 220 8.34 30.26 2.15
C MET A 220 7.49 31.11 3.09
N SER A 221 8.13 31.96 3.91
CA SER A 221 7.43 32.85 4.84
C SER A 221 6.65 33.96 4.13
N GLY A 222 7.26 34.57 3.11
CA GLY A 222 6.64 35.61 2.32
C GLY A 222 5.48 35.11 1.46
N MET A 223 5.48 33.85 1.01
CA MET A 223 4.41 33.28 0.20
C MET A 223 3.08 33.11 0.95
N LEU A 224 3.12 32.86 2.27
CA LEU A 224 1.92 32.61 3.07
C LEU A 224 0.83 33.70 2.92
N PRO A 225 1.12 35.01 3.08
CA PRO A 225 0.14 36.07 2.85
C PRO A 225 -0.21 36.30 1.36
N LEU A 226 0.59 35.77 0.44
CA LEU A 226 0.44 35.98 -1.00
C LEU A 226 -0.46 34.94 -1.69
N ILE A 227 -0.64 33.77 -1.06
CA ILE A 227 -1.55 32.73 -1.55
C ILE A 227 -2.99 33.26 -1.52
N GLY A 228 -3.67 33.22 -2.67
CA GLY A 228 -5.03 33.70 -2.83
C GLY A 228 -5.18 35.21 -3.06
N THR A 229 -4.10 35.99 -2.95
CA THR A 229 -4.08 37.42 -3.33
C THR A 229 -3.32 37.63 -4.64
N TYR A 230 -2.06 37.20 -4.68
CA TYR A 230 -1.18 37.32 -5.85
C TYR A 230 -0.84 35.96 -6.48
N LEU A 231 -0.89 34.87 -5.70
CA LEU A 231 -0.61 33.51 -6.17
C LEU A 231 -1.92 32.72 -6.22
N ASP A 232 -2.50 32.59 -7.41
CA ASP A 232 -3.78 31.89 -7.62
C ASP A 232 -3.73 30.77 -8.68
N HIS A 233 -2.53 30.46 -9.17
CA HIS A 233 -2.30 29.43 -10.16
C HIS A 233 -1.61 28.21 -9.54
N LEU A 234 -2.37 27.12 -9.39
CA LEU A 234 -1.88 25.87 -8.78
C LEU A 234 -0.67 25.29 -9.52
N GLU A 235 -0.65 25.37 -10.85
CA GLU A 235 0.49 24.91 -11.69
C GLU A 235 1.80 25.59 -11.30
N ILE A 236 1.75 26.86 -10.93
CA ILE A 236 2.97 27.61 -10.59
C ILE A 236 3.36 27.37 -9.12
N ILE A 237 2.37 27.30 -8.23
CA ILE A 237 2.60 26.88 -6.85
C ILE A 237 3.28 25.51 -6.81
N GLU A 238 2.87 24.58 -7.69
CA GLU A 238 3.52 23.29 -7.86
C GLU A 238 5.01 23.43 -8.22
N LEU A 239 5.35 24.27 -9.21
CA LEU A 239 6.75 24.52 -9.60
C LEU A 239 7.57 25.09 -8.44
N VAL A 240 6.97 25.97 -7.64
CA VAL A 240 7.63 26.54 -6.46
C VAL A 240 7.86 25.46 -5.39
N ILE A 241 6.87 24.61 -5.12
CA ILE A 241 6.99 23.47 -4.21
C ILE A 241 8.08 22.50 -4.69
N GLN A 242 8.10 22.16 -5.98
CA GLN A 242 9.14 21.31 -6.57
C GLN A 242 10.55 21.91 -6.36
N GLN A 243 10.70 23.22 -6.56
CA GLN A 243 11.97 23.90 -6.37
C GLN A 243 12.40 23.93 -4.88
N LEU A 244 11.46 24.13 -3.96
CA LEU A 244 11.73 24.08 -2.51
C LEU A 244 12.17 22.67 -2.08
N LEU A 245 11.48 21.63 -2.54
CA LEU A 245 11.86 20.24 -2.28
C LEU A 245 13.24 19.89 -2.87
N LYS A 246 13.56 20.43 -4.05
CA LYS A 246 14.89 20.28 -4.65
C LYS A 246 15.97 20.94 -3.78
N ILE A 247 15.73 22.16 -3.31
CA ILE A 247 16.67 22.87 -2.42
C ILE A 247 16.90 22.07 -1.13
N SER A 248 15.85 21.52 -0.53
CA SER A 248 15.97 20.70 0.68
C SER A 248 16.85 19.47 0.48
N GLN A 249 16.87 18.90 -0.73
CA GLN A 249 17.69 17.74 -1.06
C GLN A 249 19.15 18.11 -1.36
N GLU A 250 19.40 19.30 -1.90
CA GLU A 250 20.73 19.74 -2.34
C GLU A 250 21.52 20.48 -1.25
N GLN A 251 20.86 21.23 -0.35
CA GLN A 251 21.52 22.20 0.53
C GLN A 251 21.62 21.79 2.01
N SER A 252 21.26 20.55 2.36
CA SER A 252 20.91 20.04 3.69
C SER A 252 19.40 20.04 3.89
N ASP A 253 18.89 18.97 4.48
CA ASP A 253 17.48 18.84 4.78
C ASP A 253 16.97 19.98 5.65
N PHE A 254 15.70 20.32 5.49
CA PHE A 254 15.02 21.30 6.32
C PHE A 254 15.12 20.92 7.80
N ASN A 255 15.46 21.90 8.62
CA ASN A 255 15.40 21.78 10.07
C ASN A 255 13.93 21.78 10.56
N GLU A 256 13.72 21.63 11.87
CA GLU A 256 12.36 21.53 12.42
C GLU A 256 11.49 22.77 12.16
N GLU A 257 12.05 23.97 12.23
CA GLU A 257 11.32 25.22 11.97
C GLU A 257 10.97 25.36 10.49
N GLU A 258 11.90 25.01 9.61
CA GLU A 258 11.73 25.02 8.16
C GLU A 258 10.69 24.00 7.71
N ASN A 259 10.69 22.79 8.29
CA ASN A 259 9.65 21.79 8.08
C ASN A 259 8.27 22.32 8.51
N ARG A 260 8.16 22.96 9.68
CA ARG A 260 6.90 23.57 10.14
C ARG A 260 6.44 24.69 9.22
N LEU A 261 7.36 25.47 8.66
CA LEU A 261 7.03 26.54 7.72
C LEU A 261 6.53 25.98 6.39
N PHE A 262 7.19 24.94 5.88
CA PHE A 262 6.78 24.25 4.65
C PHE A 262 5.41 23.56 4.82
N GLU A 263 5.15 22.90 5.95
CA GLU A 263 3.83 22.32 6.27
C GLU A 263 2.74 23.39 6.34
N LYS A 264 3.03 24.58 6.89
CA LYS A 264 2.09 25.73 6.86
C LYS A 264 1.81 26.19 5.43
N LEU A 265 2.83 26.20 4.57
CA LEU A 265 2.68 26.55 3.16
C LEU A 265 1.77 25.54 2.44
N LEU A 266 2.01 24.24 2.60
CA LEU A 266 1.17 23.19 2.02
C LEU A 266 -0.27 23.30 2.51
N LYS A 267 -0.48 23.56 3.80
CA LYS A 267 -1.81 23.78 4.36
C LYS A 267 -2.49 25.03 3.77
N ALA A 268 -1.77 26.13 3.57
CA ALA A 268 -2.34 27.32 2.94
C ALA A 268 -2.77 27.07 1.49
N VAL A 269 -2.00 26.23 0.77
CA VAL A 269 -2.39 25.74 -0.57
C VAL A 269 -3.64 24.88 -0.49
N GLU A 270 -3.71 23.94 0.46
CA GLU A 270 -4.90 23.10 0.68
C GLU A 270 -6.15 23.94 1.01
N ASP A 271 -6.02 24.90 1.92
CA ASP A 271 -7.12 25.78 2.32
C ASP A 271 -7.62 26.64 1.15
N ARG A 272 -6.74 27.00 0.21
CA ARG A 272 -7.09 27.81 -0.98
C ARG A 272 -7.71 26.99 -2.11
N PHE A 273 -7.08 25.89 -2.50
CA PHE A 273 -7.48 25.10 -3.68
C PHE A 273 -8.38 23.91 -3.34
N GLY A 274 -8.62 23.68 -2.05
CA GLY A 274 -9.44 22.59 -1.52
C GLY A 274 -8.62 21.32 -1.23
N GLY A 275 -9.23 20.45 -0.41
CA GLY A 275 -8.66 19.13 -0.10
C GLY A 275 -8.50 18.29 -1.36
N GLY A 276 -7.30 17.73 -1.55
CA GLY A 276 -6.93 16.93 -2.73
C GLY A 276 -6.32 17.71 -3.88
N TYR A 277 -5.82 18.94 -3.66
CA TYR A 277 -5.07 19.70 -4.68
C TYR A 277 -3.88 18.91 -5.25
N SER A 278 -3.26 18.04 -4.45
CA SER A 278 -2.19 17.14 -4.85
C SER A 278 -2.61 16.12 -5.90
N SER A 279 -3.91 15.84 -6.06
CA SER A 279 -4.43 15.05 -7.19
C SER A 279 -4.30 15.74 -8.55
N VAL A 280 -4.07 17.05 -8.56
CA VAL A 280 -3.86 17.87 -9.77
C VAL A 280 -2.37 18.01 -10.07
N PHE A 281 -1.51 17.82 -9.07
CA PHE A 281 -0.07 17.88 -9.27
C PHE A 281 0.44 16.78 -10.20
N ASN A 282 1.55 17.07 -10.85
CA ASN A 282 2.35 16.07 -11.52
C ASN A 282 2.75 14.98 -10.52
N ILE A 283 2.69 13.73 -10.97
CA ILE A 283 3.03 12.56 -10.17
C ILE A 283 4.43 12.64 -9.53
N HIS A 284 5.40 13.25 -10.22
CA HIS A 284 6.74 13.43 -9.66
C HIS A 284 6.71 14.32 -8.41
N THR A 285 5.90 15.39 -8.39
CA THR A 285 5.74 16.26 -7.22
C THR A 285 5.13 15.49 -6.06
N VAL A 286 4.10 14.69 -6.33
CA VAL A 286 3.42 13.87 -5.32
C VAL A 286 4.39 12.87 -4.68
N ILE A 287 5.28 12.24 -5.48
CA ILE A 287 6.34 11.39 -4.93
C ILE A 287 7.32 12.18 -4.07
N GLN A 288 7.75 13.37 -4.49
CA GLN A 288 8.71 14.16 -3.71
C GLN A 288 8.11 14.62 -2.37
N LEU A 289 6.82 14.99 -2.37
CA LEU A 289 6.06 15.26 -1.15
C LEU A 289 5.97 14.02 -0.27
N LEU A 290 5.66 12.85 -0.83
CA LEU A 290 5.67 11.59 -0.08
C LEU A 290 7.04 11.33 0.55
N LYS A 291 8.15 11.47 -0.20
CA LYS A 291 9.52 11.31 0.32
C LYS A 291 9.82 12.27 1.46
N PHE A 292 9.39 13.53 1.32
CA PHE A 292 9.50 14.54 2.37
C PHE A 292 8.76 14.12 3.64
N HIS A 293 7.50 13.69 3.54
CA HIS A 293 6.72 13.28 4.71
C HIS A 293 7.18 11.94 5.31
N LEU A 294 7.73 11.02 4.50
CA LEU A 294 8.34 9.80 5.00
C LEU A 294 9.53 10.12 5.90
N LYS A 295 10.40 11.04 5.45
CA LYS A 295 11.55 11.50 6.23
C LYS A 295 11.15 12.18 7.54
N ASN A 296 10.08 12.98 7.50
CA ASN A 296 9.56 13.70 8.66
C ASN A 296 8.66 12.85 9.57
N GLY A 297 8.41 11.59 9.21
CA GLY A 297 7.54 10.70 9.96
C GLY A 297 6.08 11.16 10.02
N ASN A 298 5.57 11.85 8.99
CA ASN A 298 4.16 12.25 8.95
C ASN A 298 3.33 11.14 8.30
N LEU A 299 2.97 10.11 9.08
CA LEU A 299 2.31 8.91 8.58
C LEU A 299 0.95 9.18 7.91
N ASN A 300 0.17 10.11 8.45
CA ASN A 300 -1.13 10.49 7.88
C ASN A 300 -0.98 11.08 6.48
N GLN A 301 -0.03 12.01 6.30
CA GLN A 301 0.22 12.57 4.98
C GLN A 301 0.81 11.55 4.02
N CYS A 302 1.70 10.66 4.51
CA CYS A 302 2.18 9.55 3.70
C CYS A 302 1.04 8.67 3.18
N LYS A 303 0.04 8.37 4.02
CA LYS A 303 -1.16 7.63 3.59
C LYS A 303 -1.94 8.36 2.52
N THR A 304 -2.15 9.66 2.68
CA THR A 304 -2.83 10.49 1.68
C THR A 304 -2.12 10.40 0.32
N TYR A 305 -0.82 10.69 0.29
CA TYR A 305 -0.06 10.66 -0.97
C TYR A 305 0.07 9.26 -1.57
N MET A 306 0.23 8.20 -0.76
CA MET A 306 0.21 6.82 -1.27
C MET A 306 -1.13 6.50 -1.95
N SER A 307 -2.25 6.89 -1.32
CA SER A 307 -3.59 6.67 -1.88
C SER A 307 -3.81 7.46 -3.18
N GLU A 308 -3.25 8.67 -3.26
CA GLU A 308 -3.30 9.50 -4.47
C GLU A 308 -2.46 8.93 -5.60
N ILE A 309 -1.22 8.49 -5.33
CA ILE A 309 -0.36 7.84 -6.34
C ILE A 309 -1.04 6.61 -6.93
N ILE A 310 -1.61 5.74 -6.07
CA ILE A 310 -2.38 4.57 -6.49
C ILE A 310 -3.65 5.00 -7.26
N GLY A 311 -4.32 6.05 -6.78
CA GLY A 311 -5.49 6.65 -7.41
C GLY A 311 -5.21 7.26 -8.79
N MET A 312 -4.00 7.75 -9.04
CA MET A 312 -3.54 8.19 -10.36
C MET A 312 -3.17 7.01 -11.28
N GLY A 313 -2.98 5.81 -10.72
CA GLY A 313 -2.64 4.60 -11.47
C GLY A 313 -1.17 4.28 -11.57
N PHE A 314 -0.40 4.80 -10.63
CA PHE A 314 1.01 4.55 -10.57
C PHE A 314 1.39 3.70 -9.35
N CYS A 315 2.52 3.00 -9.49
CA CYS A 315 3.13 2.24 -8.42
C CYS A 315 4.36 2.99 -7.90
N PRO A 316 4.43 3.32 -6.60
CA PRO A 316 5.68 3.74 -5.98
C PRO A 316 6.74 2.64 -6.11
N SER A 317 8.02 3.01 -6.03
CA SER A 317 9.09 2.01 -6.03
C SER A 317 9.10 1.19 -4.74
N SER A 318 9.72 0.01 -4.80
CA SER A 318 9.85 -0.87 -3.63
C SER A 318 10.55 -0.20 -2.45
N HIS A 319 11.52 0.68 -2.70
CA HIS A 319 12.20 1.43 -1.65
C HIS A 319 11.26 2.34 -0.87
N ILE A 320 10.41 3.11 -1.57
CA ILE A 320 9.41 3.99 -0.96
C ILE A 320 8.37 3.16 -0.20
N VAL A 321 7.92 2.05 -0.77
CA VAL A 321 6.95 1.14 -0.12
C VAL A 321 7.54 0.56 1.17
N ASN A 322 8.80 0.15 1.16
CA ASN A 322 9.48 -0.37 2.35
C ASN A 322 9.59 0.70 3.45
N GLN A 323 10.04 1.92 3.09
CA GLN A 323 10.10 3.04 4.05
C GLN A 323 8.72 3.34 4.67
N TYR A 324 7.66 3.32 3.86
CA TYR A 324 6.31 3.54 4.35
C TYR A 324 5.83 2.44 5.30
N LEU A 325 6.08 1.16 4.97
CA LEU A 325 5.69 0.04 5.83
C LEU A 325 6.49 0.02 7.14
N SER A 326 7.78 0.36 7.09
CA SER A 326 8.60 0.52 8.30
C SER A 326 8.08 1.67 9.17
N LEU A 327 7.69 2.81 8.57
CA LEU A 327 7.12 3.93 9.30
C LEU A 327 5.79 3.56 10.00
N ILE A 328 4.94 2.76 9.34
CA ILE A 328 3.71 2.21 9.95
C ILE A 328 4.06 1.38 11.20
N ASP A 329 5.06 0.51 11.10
CA ASP A 329 5.44 -0.39 12.18
C ASP A 329 6.06 0.37 13.37
N GLU A 330 6.88 1.39 13.07
CA GLU A 330 7.52 2.27 14.04
C GLU A 330 6.55 3.19 14.79
N GLN A 331 5.46 3.62 14.15
CA GLN A 331 4.50 4.55 14.77
C GLN A 331 3.31 3.85 15.43
N ILE A 332 2.92 2.67 14.96
CA ILE A 332 1.80 1.91 15.51
C ILE A 332 2.35 0.84 16.46
N THR A 333 2.82 1.33 17.61
CA THR A 333 3.46 0.55 18.69
C THR A 333 2.50 0.26 19.84
N GLU A 334 2.95 -0.53 20.82
CA GLU A 334 2.22 -0.80 22.08
C GLU A 334 1.86 0.47 22.85
N GLU A 335 2.73 1.48 22.78
CA GLU A 335 2.51 2.76 23.46
C GLU A 335 1.38 3.56 22.82
N SER A 336 1.23 3.45 21.50
CA SER A 336 0.17 4.13 20.75
C SER A 336 -1.17 3.39 20.84
N HIS A 337 -1.14 2.06 20.86
CA HIS A 337 -2.30 1.18 20.86
C HIS A 337 -1.98 -0.09 21.67
N SER A 338 -2.53 -0.20 22.89
CA SER A 338 -2.16 -1.29 23.81
C SER A 338 -2.71 -2.66 23.40
N ASP A 339 -3.85 -2.70 22.71
CA ASP A 339 -4.45 -3.94 22.20
C ASP A 339 -3.78 -4.38 20.88
N PRO A 340 -3.22 -5.61 20.81
CA PRO A 340 -2.64 -6.15 19.58
C PRO A 340 -3.60 -6.19 18.39
N ASN A 341 -4.89 -6.48 18.64
CA ASN A 341 -5.89 -6.51 17.57
C ASN A 341 -6.18 -5.11 17.03
N SER A 342 -6.33 -4.12 17.90
CA SER A 342 -6.47 -2.71 17.52
C SER A 342 -5.28 -2.23 16.68
N ARG A 343 -4.04 -2.52 17.12
CA ARG A 343 -2.82 -2.21 16.34
C ARG A 343 -2.91 -2.76 14.93
N ARG A 344 -3.20 -4.05 14.82
CA ARG A 344 -3.30 -4.75 13.55
C ARG A 344 -4.32 -4.09 12.62
N VAL A 345 -5.54 -3.82 13.10
CA VAL A 345 -6.59 -3.22 12.26
C VAL A 345 -6.17 -1.84 11.77
N VAL A 346 -5.53 -1.03 12.62
CA VAL A 346 -5.00 0.29 12.22
C VAL A 346 -3.91 0.13 11.16
N LYS A 347 -2.97 -0.80 11.33
CA LYS A 347 -1.94 -1.10 10.32
C LYS A 347 -2.58 -1.49 8.98
N PHE A 348 -3.62 -2.33 8.98
CA PHE A 348 -4.36 -2.68 7.76
C PHE A 348 -5.11 -1.50 7.13
N ALA A 349 -5.65 -0.58 7.93
CA ALA A 349 -6.27 0.64 7.42
C ALA A 349 -5.27 1.49 6.60
N TYR A 350 -4.01 1.54 7.03
CA TYR A 350 -2.94 2.25 6.30
C TYR A 350 -2.50 1.59 4.99
N ILE A 351 -2.85 0.32 4.76
CA ILE A 351 -2.47 -0.42 3.55
C ILE A 351 -3.69 -0.98 2.79
N ALA A 352 -4.90 -0.47 3.05
CA ALA A 352 -6.14 -1.03 2.51
C ALA A 352 -6.28 -0.99 0.97
N ASP A 353 -5.46 -0.17 0.31
CA ASP A 353 -5.36 0.00 -1.14
C ASP A 353 -4.13 -0.68 -1.75
N PHE A 354 -3.31 -1.37 -0.95
CA PHE A 354 -2.00 -1.88 -1.39
C PHE A 354 -2.06 -3.17 -2.21
N SER A 355 -3.24 -3.75 -2.46
CA SER A 355 -3.36 -5.02 -3.20
C SER A 355 -2.47 -5.09 -4.45
N MET A 356 -2.53 -4.06 -5.32
CA MET A 356 -1.73 -3.94 -6.55
C MET A 356 -0.30 -3.50 -6.34
N VAL A 357 -0.04 -2.74 -5.27
CA VAL A 357 1.32 -2.35 -4.91
C VAL A 357 2.11 -3.59 -4.50
N LEU A 358 1.54 -4.43 -3.62
CA LEU A 358 2.19 -5.65 -3.14
C LEU A 358 2.49 -6.64 -4.26
N GLU A 359 1.63 -6.78 -5.27
CA GLU A 359 1.93 -7.65 -6.41
C GLU A 359 3.16 -7.21 -7.23
N LYS A 360 3.50 -5.91 -7.21
CA LYS A 360 4.60 -5.34 -8.00
C LYS A 360 5.87 -5.05 -7.22
N THR A 361 5.75 -4.76 -5.93
CA THR A 361 6.85 -4.24 -5.11
C THR A 361 7.18 -5.13 -3.91
N LEU A 362 6.69 -6.37 -3.85
CA LEU A 362 7.03 -7.27 -2.75
C LEU A 362 8.55 -7.49 -2.70
N THR A 363 9.14 -7.27 -1.54
CA THR A 363 10.54 -7.51 -1.20
C THR A 363 10.59 -8.32 0.08
N ALA A 364 11.75 -8.88 0.44
CA ALA A 364 11.84 -9.63 1.70
C ALA A 364 11.59 -8.76 2.93
N GLU A 365 11.98 -7.48 2.86
CA GLU A 365 11.78 -6.52 3.95
C GLU A 365 10.29 -6.29 4.20
N ASN A 366 9.51 -5.92 3.18
CA ASN A 366 8.08 -5.72 3.36
C ASN A 366 7.32 -7.03 3.61
N LEU A 367 7.74 -8.15 3.02
CA LEU A 367 7.17 -9.47 3.31
C LEU A 367 7.36 -9.82 4.79
N SER A 368 8.54 -9.57 5.34
CA SER A 368 8.81 -9.78 6.77
C SER A 368 7.83 -9.00 7.64
N ILE A 369 7.60 -7.71 7.35
CA ILE A 369 6.64 -6.87 8.09
C ILE A 369 5.21 -7.42 7.97
N LEU A 370 4.78 -7.79 6.76
CA LEU A 370 3.42 -8.27 6.51
C LEU A 370 3.12 -9.64 7.13
N ILE A 371 4.14 -10.50 7.28
CA ILE A 371 4.00 -11.78 8.00
C ILE A 371 3.58 -11.54 9.46
N ASP A 372 4.10 -10.50 10.12
CA ASP A 372 3.73 -10.17 11.50
C ASP A 372 2.28 -9.67 11.63
N TYR A 373 1.67 -9.24 10.52
CA TYR A 373 0.29 -8.78 10.51
C TYR A 373 -0.69 -9.95 10.38
N CYS A 374 -0.22 -11.14 10.00
CA CYS A 374 -1.04 -12.32 9.83
C CYS A 374 -1.40 -12.94 11.19
N ILE A 375 -2.69 -13.21 11.41
CA ILE A 375 -3.19 -13.90 12.61
C ILE A 375 -3.89 -15.23 12.26
N HIS A 376 -4.05 -15.51 10.97
CA HIS A 376 -4.60 -16.76 10.47
C HIS A 376 -3.70 -17.40 9.40
N PRO A 377 -3.56 -18.74 9.35
CA PRO A 377 -2.76 -19.42 8.33
C PRO A 377 -3.16 -19.08 6.89
N THR A 378 -4.46 -18.93 6.64
CA THR A 378 -4.98 -18.48 5.32
C THR A 378 -4.38 -17.16 4.87
N GLU A 379 -4.19 -16.20 5.77
CA GLU A 379 -3.59 -14.89 5.43
C GLU A 379 -2.13 -15.04 5.00
N VAL A 380 -1.38 -15.94 5.67
CA VAL A 380 -0.01 -16.28 5.26
C VAL A 380 0.00 -16.92 3.88
N PHE A 381 -0.91 -17.84 3.58
CA PHE A 381 -0.97 -18.50 2.27
C PHE A 381 -1.45 -17.56 1.15
N ASP A 382 -2.35 -16.63 1.45
CA ASP A 382 -2.75 -15.57 0.54
C ASP A 382 -1.56 -14.65 0.21
N LEU A 383 -0.78 -14.26 1.22
CA LEU A 383 0.45 -13.50 1.04
C LEU A 383 1.51 -14.29 0.23
N LEU A 384 1.64 -15.59 0.47
CA LEU A 384 2.50 -16.47 -0.31
C LEU A 384 2.06 -16.56 -1.78
N THR A 385 0.76 -16.51 -2.05
CA THR A 385 0.23 -16.50 -3.42
C THR A 385 0.64 -15.23 -4.16
N ILE A 386 0.69 -14.08 -3.49
CA ILE A 386 1.23 -12.84 -4.06
C ILE A 386 2.74 -12.97 -4.31
N PHE A 387 3.47 -13.50 -3.33
CA PHE A 387 4.90 -13.81 -3.42
C PHE A 387 5.24 -14.68 -4.64
N GLU A 388 4.43 -15.70 -4.93
CA GLU A 388 4.65 -16.64 -6.04
C GLU A 388 4.59 -15.92 -7.40
N ARG A 389 3.73 -14.91 -7.52
CA ARG A 389 3.55 -14.10 -8.74
C ARG A 389 4.74 -13.19 -9.05
N THR A 390 5.59 -12.88 -8.06
CA THR A 390 6.74 -11.99 -8.24
C THR A 390 7.87 -12.61 -9.06
N GLY A 391 7.90 -13.94 -9.20
CA GLY A 391 9.00 -14.67 -9.84
C GLY A 391 10.26 -14.82 -8.98
N ASN A 392 10.39 -14.10 -7.86
CA ASN A 392 11.56 -14.13 -6.97
C ASN A 392 11.41 -15.05 -5.74
N HIS A 393 10.58 -16.09 -5.86
CA HIS A 393 10.19 -16.96 -4.76
C HIS A 393 11.37 -17.59 -4.02
N ARG A 394 12.44 -17.97 -4.73
CA ARG A 394 13.64 -18.55 -4.09
C ARG A 394 14.31 -17.57 -3.13
N LEU A 395 14.62 -16.36 -3.61
CA LEU A 395 15.30 -15.32 -2.82
C LEU A 395 14.48 -14.93 -1.59
N LEU A 396 13.19 -14.71 -1.79
CA LEU A 396 12.27 -14.35 -0.71
C LEU A 396 12.10 -15.50 0.30
N SER A 397 12.09 -16.76 -0.15
CA SER A 397 12.08 -17.94 0.74
C SER A 397 13.36 -18.05 1.56
N GLU A 398 14.53 -17.76 0.97
CA GLU A 398 15.80 -17.77 1.70
C GLU A 398 15.85 -16.68 2.78
N GLN A 399 15.31 -15.48 2.49
CA GLN A 399 15.37 -14.33 3.40
C GLN A 399 14.25 -14.33 4.46
N CYS A 400 13.04 -14.80 4.13
CA CYS A 400 11.87 -14.77 5.03
C CYS A 400 11.42 -16.15 5.52
N GLY A 401 11.99 -17.24 5.00
CA GLY A 401 11.51 -18.59 5.26
C GLY A 401 11.52 -18.97 6.73
N VAL A 402 12.56 -18.61 7.48
CA VAL A 402 12.63 -18.86 8.92
C VAL A 402 11.45 -18.21 9.65
N LYS A 403 11.13 -16.96 9.30
CA LYS A 403 10.01 -16.21 9.88
C LYS A 403 8.67 -16.83 9.51
N LEU A 404 8.46 -17.18 8.25
CA LEU A 404 7.24 -17.88 7.79
C LEU A 404 7.00 -19.18 8.56
N ILE A 405 8.05 -19.98 8.74
CA ILE A 405 7.99 -21.25 9.48
C ILE A 405 7.63 -20.99 10.95
N GLY A 406 8.31 -20.04 11.59
CA GLY A 406 8.07 -19.69 12.99
C GLY A 406 6.67 -19.13 13.24
N THR A 407 6.17 -18.28 12.33
CA THR A 407 4.81 -17.75 12.44
C THR A 407 3.78 -18.87 12.29
N LEU A 408 3.84 -19.67 11.20
CA LEU A 408 2.88 -20.76 10.98
C LEU A 408 2.88 -21.83 12.09
N SER A 409 4.01 -22.03 12.78
CA SER A 409 4.09 -22.99 13.89
C SER A 409 3.32 -22.56 15.14
N GLN A 410 2.84 -21.31 15.19
CA GLN A 410 2.23 -20.69 16.38
C GLN A 410 0.85 -20.05 16.12
N LEU A 411 0.39 -19.95 14.86
CA LEU A 411 -0.86 -19.25 14.52
C LEU A 411 -2.16 -19.95 14.99
N THR A 412 -2.08 -21.22 15.37
CA THR A 412 -3.25 -21.94 15.90
C THR A 412 -2.90 -22.65 17.21
N ASP A 413 -3.91 -22.84 18.07
CA ASP A 413 -3.76 -23.58 19.32
C ASP A 413 -3.61 -25.10 19.10
N SER A 414 -3.95 -25.57 17.90
CA SER A 414 -3.90 -26.98 17.51
C SER A 414 -2.54 -27.31 16.91
N TYR A 415 -1.73 -28.05 17.66
CA TYR A 415 -0.42 -28.52 17.18
C TYR A 415 -0.53 -29.37 15.90
N ILE A 416 -1.64 -30.11 15.71
CA ILE A 416 -1.91 -30.89 14.49
C ILE A 416 -2.14 -29.94 13.31
N THR A 417 -2.98 -28.93 13.49
CA THR A 417 -3.30 -27.96 12.44
C THR A 417 -2.05 -27.19 12.04
N ASN A 418 -1.24 -26.75 13.02
CA ASN A 418 0.08 -26.15 12.75
C ASN A 418 0.97 -27.09 11.94
N CYS A 419 1.05 -28.38 12.29
CA CYS A 419 1.84 -29.36 11.52
C CYS A 419 1.33 -29.54 10.08
N CYS A 420 0.01 -29.54 9.86
CA CYS A 420 -0.56 -29.58 8.51
C CYS A 420 -0.18 -28.33 7.71
N ASN A 421 -0.29 -27.14 8.31
CA ASN A 421 0.12 -25.88 7.68
C ASN A 421 1.62 -25.87 7.35
N LEU A 422 2.47 -26.32 8.27
CA LEU A 422 3.91 -26.49 8.05
C LEU A 422 4.21 -27.48 6.92
N SER A 423 3.42 -28.55 6.79
CA SER A 423 3.58 -29.53 5.71
C SER A 423 3.24 -28.92 4.35
N THR A 424 2.16 -28.12 4.28
CA THR A 424 1.78 -27.35 3.10
C THR A 424 2.87 -26.34 2.72
N LEU A 425 3.41 -25.61 3.70
CA LEU A 425 4.51 -24.66 3.46
C LEU A 425 5.76 -25.38 2.96
N LEU A 426 6.15 -26.49 3.59
CA LEU A 426 7.30 -27.29 3.18
C LEU A 426 7.13 -27.77 1.74
N HIS A 427 5.94 -28.24 1.34
CA HIS A 427 5.67 -28.67 -0.03
C HIS A 427 5.82 -27.51 -1.02
N LYS A 428 5.25 -26.34 -0.72
CA LYS A 428 5.43 -25.13 -1.53
C LYS A 428 6.90 -24.72 -1.63
N MET A 429 7.61 -24.67 -0.51
CA MET A 429 9.03 -24.34 -0.48
C MET A 429 9.85 -25.33 -1.30
N LYS A 430 9.58 -26.65 -1.24
CA LYS A 430 10.27 -27.62 -2.10
C LYS A 430 10.11 -27.30 -3.58
N ALA A 431 8.93 -26.82 -4.00
CA ALA A 431 8.68 -26.43 -5.38
C ALA A 431 9.45 -25.15 -5.82
N TYR A 432 9.92 -24.34 -4.87
CA TYR A 432 10.69 -23.12 -5.13
C TYR A 432 12.17 -23.38 -5.43
N TYR A 433 12.67 -24.59 -5.14
CA TYR A 433 14.06 -24.94 -5.37
C TYR A 433 14.13 -26.08 -6.39
N GLU A 434 15.00 -25.93 -7.40
CA GLU A 434 15.32 -27.00 -8.36
C GLU A 434 16.17 -28.12 -7.71
N GLY A 435 16.59 -27.95 -6.45
CA GLY A 435 17.42 -28.87 -5.69
C GLY A 435 17.04 -28.92 -4.20
N PRO A 436 17.95 -29.31 -3.30
CA PRO A 436 17.63 -29.37 -1.88
C PRO A 436 17.35 -27.98 -1.32
N ILE A 437 16.34 -27.91 -0.44
CA ILE A 437 16.06 -26.72 0.37
C ILE A 437 17.30 -26.38 1.22
N PRO A 438 17.64 -25.09 1.41
CA PRO A 438 18.71 -24.66 2.32
C PRO A 438 18.62 -25.32 3.70
N ALA A 439 19.76 -25.80 4.20
CA ALA A 439 19.83 -26.52 5.48
C ALA A 439 19.22 -25.75 6.65
N LEU A 440 19.44 -24.43 6.72
CA LEU A 440 18.86 -23.55 7.74
C LEU A 440 17.32 -23.63 7.78
N LEU A 441 16.66 -23.65 6.62
CA LEU A 441 15.21 -23.76 6.56
C LEU A 441 14.74 -25.14 7.03
N VAL A 442 15.46 -26.20 6.67
CA VAL A 442 15.13 -27.56 7.12
C VAL A 442 15.33 -27.70 8.64
N GLU A 443 16.41 -27.16 9.21
CA GLU A 443 16.62 -27.09 10.66
C GLU A 443 15.47 -26.34 11.36
N THR A 444 14.99 -25.27 10.74
CA THR A 444 13.85 -24.49 11.25
C THR A 444 12.55 -25.30 11.19
N PHE A 445 12.28 -26.01 10.08
CA PHE A 445 11.13 -26.92 9.98
C PHE A 445 11.18 -28.02 11.03
N ILE A 446 12.33 -28.69 11.20
CA ILE A 446 12.51 -29.72 12.23
C ILE A 446 12.17 -29.13 13.60
N SER A 447 12.71 -27.95 13.92
CA SER A 447 12.43 -27.27 15.18
C SER A 447 10.94 -26.95 15.36
N ALA A 448 10.27 -26.46 14.31
CA ALA A 448 8.85 -26.12 14.33
C ALA A 448 7.94 -27.36 14.50
N TYR A 449 8.28 -28.49 13.87
CA TYR A 449 7.57 -29.75 14.08
C TYR A 449 7.75 -30.28 15.51
N LEU A 450 8.96 -30.17 16.07
CA LEU A 450 9.22 -30.56 17.46
C LEU A 450 8.49 -29.68 18.47
N GLU A 451 8.39 -28.37 18.23
CA GLU A 451 7.58 -27.45 19.02
C GLU A 451 6.09 -27.85 19.02
N ASN A 452 5.61 -28.42 17.92
CA ASN A 452 4.26 -28.94 17.74
C ASN A 452 4.17 -30.46 17.94
N TYR A 453 5.13 -31.07 18.64
CA TYR A 453 5.11 -32.48 19.06
C TYR A 453 5.08 -33.53 17.93
N ASN A 454 5.35 -33.16 16.68
CA ASN A 454 5.38 -34.09 15.54
C ASN A 454 6.77 -34.68 15.33
N TYR A 455 7.11 -35.66 16.18
CA TYR A 455 8.43 -36.30 16.17
C TYR A 455 8.68 -37.12 14.91
N SER A 456 7.63 -37.74 14.33
CA SER A 456 7.81 -38.52 13.10
C SER A 456 8.18 -37.64 11.91
N MET A 457 7.52 -36.49 11.73
CA MET A 457 7.87 -35.60 10.62
C MET A 457 9.25 -34.98 10.82
N ALA A 458 9.61 -34.62 12.06
CA ALA A 458 10.97 -34.21 12.41
C ALA A 458 11.99 -35.31 12.08
N ALA A 459 11.73 -36.57 12.44
CA ALA A 459 12.59 -37.71 12.13
C ALA A 459 12.76 -37.92 10.62
N THR A 460 11.67 -37.79 9.85
CA THR A 460 11.70 -37.91 8.39
C THR A 460 12.61 -36.85 7.79
N LEU A 461 12.44 -35.58 8.16
CA LEU A 461 13.30 -34.49 7.66
C LEU A 461 14.77 -34.67 8.09
N TYR A 462 15.00 -35.05 9.34
CA TYR A 462 16.34 -35.29 9.87
C TYR A 462 17.09 -36.36 9.06
N ARG A 463 16.41 -37.46 8.68
CA ARG A 463 16.97 -38.51 7.83
C ARG A 463 17.14 -38.07 6.37
N THR A 464 16.13 -37.43 5.81
CA THR A 464 16.12 -37.06 4.38
C THR A 464 17.25 -36.08 4.04
N TYR A 465 17.60 -35.19 4.97
CA TYR A 465 18.62 -34.16 4.76
C TYR A 465 19.95 -34.44 5.49
N ASP A 466 20.12 -35.65 6.02
CA ASP A 466 21.35 -36.14 6.66
C ASP A 466 21.97 -35.16 7.67
N PHE A 467 21.14 -34.66 8.61
CA PHE A 467 21.64 -33.78 9.67
C PHE A 467 22.46 -34.59 10.67
N VAL A 468 23.77 -34.60 10.49
CA VAL A 468 24.70 -35.23 11.44
C VAL A 468 24.99 -34.26 12.58
N ASN A 469 24.58 -34.62 13.81
CA ASN A 469 25.07 -34.06 15.09
C ASN A 469 24.67 -32.62 15.48
N LYS A 470 23.50 -32.13 15.06
CA LYS A 470 22.90 -30.93 15.66
C LYS A 470 21.52 -31.24 16.23
N ILE A 471 21.48 -31.73 17.46
CA ILE A 471 20.25 -31.73 18.24
C ILE A 471 19.99 -30.26 18.60
N PRO A 472 18.81 -29.68 18.29
CA PRO A 472 18.42 -28.42 18.90
C PRO A 472 18.39 -28.66 20.41
N ASP A 473 19.21 -27.94 21.17
CA ASP A 473 19.40 -28.09 22.62
C ASP A 473 18.12 -27.67 23.38
N ARG A 474 17.04 -28.41 23.15
CA ARG A 474 15.68 -28.11 23.56
C ARG A 474 15.12 -29.34 24.25
N LYS A 475 14.64 -29.12 25.48
CA LYS A 475 13.90 -30.14 26.23
C LYS A 475 12.66 -30.54 25.42
N LEU A 476 12.71 -31.70 24.77
CA LEU A 476 11.55 -32.26 24.08
C LEU A 476 10.45 -32.48 25.11
N LYS A 477 9.34 -31.74 24.96
CA LYS A 477 8.16 -31.89 25.79
C LYS A 477 7.49 -33.24 25.51
N LYS A 478 6.66 -33.74 26.42
CA LYS A 478 5.83 -34.93 26.18
C LYS A 478 4.56 -34.50 25.45
N SER A 479 4.15 -35.31 24.49
CA SER A 479 2.85 -35.18 23.82
C SER A 479 1.82 -36.05 24.51
N GLU A 480 0.58 -35.56 24.62
CA GLU A 480 -0.57 -36.32 25.14
C GLU A 480 -1.39 -36.98 24.01
N SER A 481 -0.97 -36.82 22.76
CA SER A 481 -1.68 -37.34 21.60
C SER A 481 -1.48 -38.84 21.39
N SER A 482 -2.56 -39.54 21.04
CA SER A 482 -2.51 -40.93 20.55
C SER A 482 -2.30 -41.03 19.04
N LEU A 483 -2.27 -39.89 18.33
CA LEU A 483 -2.15 -39.89 16.87
C LEU A 483 -0.74 -40.31 16.43
N PRO A 484 -0.62 -41.07 15.32
CA PRO A 484 0.66 -41.44 14.76
C PRO A 484 1.54 -40.21 14.50
N GLY A 485 2.79 -40.28 14.94
CA GLY A 485 3.77 -39.19 14.80
C GLY A 485 3.83 -38.23 15.98
N PHE A 486 2.84 -38.27 16.86
CA PHE A 486 2.76 -37.46 18.06
C PHE A 486 2.88 -38.28 19.34
N THR A 487 3.21 -39.57 19.27
CA THR A 487 3.23 -40.45 20.45
C THR A 487 4.57 -40.37 21.20
N GLU A 488 4.57 -40.79 22.47
CA GLU A 488 5.82 -40.97 23.25
C GLU A 488 6.76 -41.99 22.60
N THR A 489 6.21 -43.00 21.91
CA THR A 489 6.99 -43.97 21.14
C THR A 489 7.73 -43.28 19.98
N ASP A 490 7.07 -42.37 19.27
CA ASP A 490 7.69 -41.61 18.19
C ASP A 490 8.75 -40.64 18.71
N ARG A 491 8.51 -40.03 19.88
CA ARG A 491 9.51 -39.21 20.60
C ARG A 491 10.77 -40.02 20.91
N LYS A 492 10.62 -41.22 21.48
CA LYS A 492 11.76 -42.09 21.79
C LYS A 492 12.53 -42.50 20.54
N LYS A 493 11.83 -42.87 19.46
CA LYS A 493 12.46 -43.19 18.17
C LYS A 493 13.23 -42.01 17.59
N PHE A 494 12.71 -40.78 17.71
CA PHE A 494 13.42 -39.58 17.29
C PHE A 494 14.67 -39.34 18.15
N MET A 495 14.59 -39.50 19.47
CA MET A 495 15.74 -39.38 20.36
C MET A 495 16.83 -40.41 20.06
N GLU A 496 16.45 -41.66 19.81
CA GLU A 496 17.38 -42.73 19.38
C GLU A 496 18.07 -42.35 18.07
N LEU A 497 17.31 -41.88 17.07
CA LEU A 497 17.87 -41.42 15.79
C LEU A 497 18.92 -40.33 15.99
N CYS A 498 18.68 -39.37 16.88
CA CYS A 498 19.62 -38.30 17.19
C CYS A 498 20.84 -38.76 18.01
N SER A 499 20.72 -39.83 18.79
CA SER A 499 21.79 -40.37 19.64
C SER A 499 22.72 -41.35 18.92
N ILE A 500 22.31 -41.89 17.77
CA ILE A 500 23.04 -42.93 17.03
C ILE A 500 24.16 -42.36 16.13
N THR A 501 24.31 -41.05 15.97
CA THR A 501 25.26 -40.43 14.99
C THR A 501 26.61 -39.95 15.54
N THR A 502 27.07 -40.38 16.73
CA THR A 502 28.49 -40.28 17.09
C THR A 502 29.26 -41.47 16.52
N PRO A 503 30.04 -41.31 15.42
CA PRO A 503 31.07 -42.30 15.10
C PRO A 503 32.15 -42.22 16.19
N VAL A 504 32.50 -43.37 16.75
CA VAL A 504 33.79 -43.57 17.43
C VAL A 504 34.89 -43.58 16.38
#